data_AF-A0A958BI45-F1
#
_entry.id   AF-A0A958BI45-F1
#
_cell.length_a   1.000
_cell.length_b   1.000
_cell.length_c   1.000
_cell.angle_alpha   90.00
_cell.angle_beta   90.00
_cell.angle_gamma   90.00
#
_symmetry.space_group_name_H-M   'P 1'
#
loop_
_entity.id
_entity.type
_entity.pdbx_description
1 polymer ?
#
loop_
_entity_poly.entity_id
_entity_poly.type
_entity_poly.pdbx_seq_one_letter_code
_entity_poly.pdbx_strand_id
1 'polypeptide(L)'
;MRTRSETTRTQAAWLLLALALAGLGASRGGRSAARAQAPAPIDLIPISTEFNSLIGIDHHAPTDRVVISVNYPSGEPYNFELVAWDGSRTRFSEIDGLTDEIKIATVWASDCEGGFEPGELFTGTGVPGEIARIAADGSAIQRPWVTLPGETGLMRGSLFQDRYCAFGGDLLVVTSTGGVWRVDAEGRATQLAALGGHLEGLTSVPDDPARYGPWAGRLLTGDENAGAIYAIDAQGAVHTEHLGIAPEDFDIVPPRTNFYGIDFAAKRIVGAPAEAWLDKLGDLVIAQESGQLWDVRWDAAAGAFETHLLAQVGQWEHVTFSTAGLVEIPTATPSPVPSPTASPTPARRRIYLPILSERTCDPRPLELALVLDMSTSMRRPLADGRPKLEAVLEAAGAFLASLDLESGRQRVALAGFNDRAWTALPSSADRLALERALARLPQGIAEGTRLDLALAAGAALLEPGSGPADASRVLILLTDGLPNRVPTPAPAGSQEASVLAAAERARAAGIRLYTIGVGRPDAPELPDRIDAALLTAIAGDPARYFEALDDAALQAAWRSLSDALACPAAGRVGAGP
;
A
#
# COMPACT_ATOMS: atom_id res chain seq x y z
N MET A 1 -23.80 -86.01 -25.26
CA MET A 1 -22.78 -86.60 -26.17
C MET A 1 -21.83 -85.47 -26.57
N ARG A 2 -20.55 -85.65 -26.25
CA ARG A 2 -19.30 -84.96 -26.66
C ARG A 2 -19.31 -83.63 -27.51
N THR A 3 -18.53 -82.67 -26.98
CA THR A 3 -17.38 -81.91 -27.58
C THR A 3 -17.53 -80.67 -28.48
N ARG A 4 -16.66 -79.67 -28.15
CA ARG A 4 -15.95 -78.64 -28.96
C ARG A 4 -16.77 -77.46 -29.53
N SER A 5 -16.25 -76.25 -29.74
CA SER A 5 -15.00 -75.53 -29.40
C SER A 5 -15.16 -74.03 -29.73
N GLU A 6 -14.36 -73.19 -29.06
CA GLU A 6 -13.67 -71.97 -29.53
C GLU A 6 -14.38 -70.66 -29.97
N THR A 7 -13.90 -69.59 -29.29
CA THR A 7 -13.56 -68.23 -29.77
C THR A 7 -14.65 -67.27 -30.26
N THR A 8 -14.92 -66.19 -29.50
CA THR A 8 -14.28 -64.86 -29.69
C THR A 8 -14.70 -63.84 -28.62
N ARG A 9 -13.70 -63.28 -27.93
CA ARG A 9 -13.49 -61.87 -27.50
C ARG A 9 -14.66 -60.97 -27.05
N THR A 10 -14.61 -60.72 -25.74
CA THR A 10 -14.71 -59.43 -25.00
C THR A 10 -16.04 -58.65 -24.92
N GLN A 11 -16.54 -58.68 -23.66
CA GLN A 11 -16.97 -57.54 -22.84
C GLN A 11 -18.28 -56.82 -23.18
N ALA A 12 -19.35 -57.21 -22.47
CA ALA A 12 -19.96 -56.38 -21.42
C ALA A 12 -21.23 -57.10 -20.94
N ALA A 13 -21.21 -57.58 -19.69
CA ALA A 13 -22.33 -58.31 -19.11
C ALA A 13 -22.45 -58.02 -17.60
N TRP A 14 -23.52 -57.29 -17.29
CA TRP A 14 -24.50 -57.60 -16.25
C TRP A 14 -24.08 -57.55 -14.76
N LEU A 15 -24.54 -56.46 -14.12
CA LEU A 15 -25.49 -56.44 -12.98
C LEU A 15 -25.61 -57.73 -12.14
N LEU A 16 -25.43 -57.62 -10.82
CA LEU A 16 -26.29 -58.26 -9.78
C LEU A 16 -25.98 -57.73 -8.36
N LEU A 17 -26.90 -56.89 -7.87
CA LEU A 17 -27.58 -56.94 -6.58
C LEU A 17 -26.81 -57.01 -5.22
N ALA A 18 -26.78 -55.84 -4.57
CA ALA A 18 -27.14 -55.52 -3.18
C ALA A 18 -26.59 -56.30 -1.97
N LEU A 19 -25.80 -55.59 -1.15
CA LEU A 19 -26.00 -55.55 0.31
C LEU A 19 -25.36 -54.28 0.93
N ALA A 20 -26.24 -53.43 1.48
CA ALA A 20 -26.06 -52.56 2.65
C ALA A 20 -24.87 -51.57 2.73
N LEU A 21 -25.14 -50.31 2.37
CA LEU A 21 -24.81 -49.13 3.20
C LEU A 21 -25.58 -47.92 2.65
N ALA A 22 -26.78 -47.71 3.18
CA ALA A 22 -27.55 -46.49 2.98
C ALA A 22 -27.01 -45.41 3.93
N GLY A 23 -26.56 -44.29 3.37
CA GLY A 23 -26.12 -43.13 4.13
C GLY A 23 -25.60 -42.01 3.24
N LEU A 24 -26.48 -41.05 2.94
CA LEU A 24 -26.18 -39.68 2.49
C LEU A 24 -25.54 -39.51 1.09
N GLY A 25 -26.39 -39.50 0.07
CA GLY A 25 -26.15 -38.69 -1.11
C GLY A 25 -26.41 -37.22 -0.76
N ALA A 26 -25.35 -36.47 -0.46
CA ALA A 26 -25.37 -35.01 -0.46
C ALA A 26 -24.52 -34.53 -1.64
N SER A 27 -25.17 -33.78 -2.52
CA SER A 27 -24.53 -32.95 -3.55
C SER A 27 -23.39 -32.15 -2.94
N ARG A 28 -22.14 -32.44 -3.32
CA ARG A 28 -21.04 -31.49 -3.13
C ARG A 28 -21.17 -30.41 -4.20
N GLY A 29 -22.16 -29.54 -4.02
CA GLY A 29 -21.99 -28.16 -4.42
C GLY A 29 -20.84 -27.60 -3.59
N GLY A 30 -19.75 -27.24 -4.23
CA GLY A 30 -18.70 -26.44 -3.61
C GLY A 30 -19.31 -25.08 -3.25
N ARG A 31 -19.94 -24.99 -2.08
CA ARG A 31 -20.18 -23.71 -1.42
C ARG A 31 -18.82 -23.08 -1.24
N SER A 32 -18.63 -21.93 -1.88
CA SER A 32 -17.60 -20.97 -1.49
C SER A 32 -17.69 -20.80 0.02
N ALA A 33 -16.65 -21.23 0.74
CA ALA A 33 -16.51 -20.92 2.16
C ALA A 33 -16.01 -19.48 2.27
N ALA A 34 -16.86 -18.51 1.91
CA ALA A 34 -16.57 -17.10 2.05
C ALA A 34 -17.20 -16.59 3.36
N ARG A 35 -16.34 -16.14 4.28
CA ARG A 35 -16.57 -15.06 5.25
C ARG A 35 -17.72 -15.15 6.29
N ALA A 36 -18.14 -16.35 6.69
CA ALA A 36 -19.26 -16.54 7.65
C ALA A 36 -19.01 -16.15 9.14
N GLN A 37 -17.92 -15.46 9.49
CA GLN A 37 -17.61 -15.10 10.87
C GLN A 37 -17.75 -13.59 11.09
N ALA A 38 -18.52 -13.20 12.11
CA ALA A 38 -18.67 -11.81 12.51
C ALA A 38 -17.29 -11.17 12.78
N PRO A 39 -17.08 -9.91 12.38
CA PRO A 39 -15.81 -9.21 12.63
C PRO A 39 -15.47 -9.16 14.11
N ALA A 40 -14.18 -9.21 14.42
CA ALA A 40 -13.71 -8.97 15.77
C ALA A 40 -13.97 -7.50 16.17
N PRO A 41 -14.39 -7.22 17.43
CA PRO A 41 -14.43 -5.86 17.97
C PRO A 41 -13.05 -5.19 17.90
N ILE A 42 -13.05 -3.86 17.95
CA ILE A 42 -11.83 -3.03 17.91
C ILE A 42 -11.59 -2.42 19.29
N ASP A 43 -10.41 -2.68 19.85
CA ASP A 43 -9.94 -1.99 21.04
C ASP A 43 -9.32 -0.65 20.63
N LEU A 44 -9.99 0.44 21.01
CA LEU A 44 -9.54 1.79 20.70
C LEU A 44 -8.51 2.29 21.72
N ILE A 45 -7.42 2.83 21.20
CA ILE A 45 -6.30 3.37 21.97
C ILE A 45 -6.38 4.90 21.91
N PRO A 46 -6.55 5.58 23.06
CA PRO A 46 -6.52 7.04 23.09
C PRO A 46 -5.10 7.57 22.92
N ILE A 47 -4.93 8.54 22.04
CA ILE A 47 -3.69 9.29 21.88
C ILE A 47 -3.57 10.25 23.07
N SER A 48 -2.41 10.25 23.74
CA SER A 48 -2.20 10.97 24.99
C SER A 48 -2.00 12.48 24.83
N THR A 49 -1.72 12.93 23.60
CA THR A 49 -1.54 14.35 23.30
C THR A 49 -2.86 15.10 23.39
N GLU A 50 -2.85 16.27 24.02
CA GLU A 50 -3.99 17.17 24.05
C GLU A 50 -4.06 18.03 22.78
N PHE A 51 -5.28 18.29 22.33
CA PHE A 51 -5.58 19.01 21.10
C PHE A 51 -6.61 20.11 21.38
N ASN A 52 -6.61 21.16 20.57
CA ASN A 52 -7.51 22.29 20.77
C ASN A 52 -8.75 22.17 19.90
N SER A 53 -9.86 21.67 20.47
CA SER A 53 -11.18 21.59 19.83
C SER A 53 -11.11 21.09 18.37
N LEU A 54 -10.69 19.84 18.21
CA LEU A 54 -10.54 19.17 16.92
C LEU A 54 -11.88 18.72 16.34
N ILE A 55 -11.98 18.69 15.01
CA ILE A 55 -13.20 18.31 14.28
C ILE A 55 -12.90 17.37 13.11
N GLY A 56 -12.02 17.78 12.20
CA GLY A 56 -11.67 17.07 10.97
C GLY A 56 -10.31 16.38 11.09
N ILE A 57 -10.16 15.24 10.44
CA ILE A 57 -8.93 14.43 10.44
C ILE A 57 -8.76 13.75 9.09
N ASP A 58 -7.56 13.75 8.52
CA ASP A 58 -7.26 12.95 7.32
C ASP A 58 -5.76 12.64 7.22
N HIS A 59 -5.40 11.69 6.36
CA HIS A 59 -4.02 11.30 6.10
C HIS A 59 -3.31 12.28 5.15
N HIS A 60 -2.20 12.89 5.58
CA HIS A 60 -1.40 13.76 4.72
C HIS A 60 -0.21 13.01 4.11
N ALA A 61 -0.41 12.51 2.89
CA ALA A 61 0.50 11.60 2.19
C ALA A 61 1.95 12.10 2.05
N PRO A 62 2.25 13.35 1.64
CA PRO A 62 3.63 13.81 1.47
C PRO A 62 4.47 13.78 2.75
N THR A 63 3.82 13.87 3.91
CA THR A 63 4.51 13.91 5.20
C THR A 63 4.39 12.61 6.00
N ASP A 64 3.55 11.67 5.55
CA ASP A 64 3.13 10.47 6.30
C ASP A 64 2.71 10.81 7.74
N ARG A 65 1.84 11.83 7.86
CA ARG A 65 1.28 12.31 9.12
C ARG A 65 -0.23 12.38 9.01
N VAL A 66 -0.88 12.58 10.15
CA VAL A 66 -2.30 12.92 10.16
C VAL A 66 -2.43 14.45 10.21
N VAL A 67 -3.22 15.03 9.32
CA VAL A 67 -3.61 16.44 9.38
C VAL A 67 -4.95 16.53 10.11
N ILE A 68 -5.09 17.55 10.96
CA ILE A 68 -6.30 17.80 11.74
C ILE A 68 -6.76 19.24 11.60
N SER A 69 -8.07 19.45 11.68
CA SER A 69 -8.63 20.78 11.94
C SER A 69 -8.71 21.04 13.45
N VAL A 70 -8.41 22.27 13.85
CA VAL A 70 -8.30 22.71 15.25
C VAL A 70 -8.94 24.08 15.45
N ASN A 71 -9.06 24.47 16.73
CA ASN A 71 -9.55 25.78 17.16
C ASN A 71 -11.03 26.05 16.82
N TYR A 72 -11.86 25.01 16.75
CA TYR A 72 -13.31 25.15 16.68
C TYR A 72 -13.86 25.95 17.89
N PRO A 73 -14.86 26.84 17.71
CA PRO A 73 -15.56 27.16 16.46
C PRO A 73 -15.03 28.40 15.73
N SER A 74 -13.96 29.04 16.22
CA SER A 74 -13.50 30.32 15.67
C SER A 74 -12.44 30.19 14.57
N GLY A 75 -11.67 29.10 14.57
CA GLY A 75 -10.54 28.91 13.65
C GLY A 75 -9.32 29.78 13.97
N GLU A 76 -9.25 30.32 15.19
CA GLU A 76 -8.21 31.26 15.62
C GLU A 76 -7.22 30.57 16.58
N PRO A 77 -5.89 30.75 16.44
CA PRO A 77 -5.20 31.63 15.49
C PRO A 77 -4.88 30.99 14.13
N TYR A 78 -5.30 29.74 13.91
CA TYR A 78 -5.15 29.00 12.65
C TYR A 78 -6.08 27.79 12.64
N ASN A 79 -6.29 27.15 11.50
CA ASN A 79 -7.22 26.02 11.41
C ASN A 79 -6.59 24.64 11.33
N PHE A 80 -5.33 24.47 10.91
CA PHE A 80 -4.79 23.13 10.61
C PHE A 80 -3.43 22.84 11.26
N GLU A 81 -3.30 21.63 11.80
CA GLU A 81 -2.04 21.09 12.34
C GLU A 81 -1.72 19.73 11.72
N LEU A 82 -0.45 19.46 11.48
CA LEU A 82 0.07 18.10 11.28
C LEU A 82 0.47 17.51 12.63
N VAL A 83 0.09 16.27 12.85
CA VAL A 83 0.45 15.47 14.03
C VAL A 83 1.54 14.47 13.65
N ALA A 84 2.72 14.61 14.24
CA ALA A 84 3.85 13.72 14.01
C ALA A 84 3.78 12.45 14.89
N TRP A 85 4.66 11.49 14.61
CA TRP A 85 4.70 10.21 15.31
C TRP A 85 4.84 10.30 16.83
N ASP A 86 5.49 11.36 17.33
CA ASP A 86 5.70 11.59 18.76
C ASP A 86 4.54 12.36 19.43
N GLY A 87 3.47 12.64 18.68
CA GLY A 87 2.36 13.48 19.09
C GLY A 87 2.65 14.98 18.97
N SER A 88 3.86 15.39 18.55
CA SER A 88 4.13 16.81 18.33
C SER A 88 3.29 17.38 17.19
N ARG A 89 2.88 18.64 17.36
CA ARG A 89 1.95 19.33 16.46
C ARG A 89 2.66 20.50 15.80
N THR A 90 2.52 20.60 14.50
CA THR A 90 3.05 21.72 13.71
C THR A 90 1.95 22.32 12.88
N ARG A 91 1.82 23.65 12.89
CA ARG A 91 0.88 24.35 12.00
C ARG A 91 1.12 23.91 10.55
N PHE A 92 0.06 23.49 9.87
CA PHE A 92 0.13 23.02 8.50
C PHE A 92 0.14 24.18 7.50
N SER A 93 -0.74 25.16 7.67
CA SER A 93 -0.86 26.30 6.78
C SER A 93 -1.18 27.59 7.52
N GLU A 94 -0.97 28.72 6.85
CA GLU A 94 -1.25 30.04 7.40
C GLU A 94 -2.75 30.41 7.40
N ILE A 95 -3.64 29.52 6.97
CA ILE A 95 -5.08 29.80 6.98
C ILE A 95 -5.62 29.85 8.41
N ASP A 96 -6.51 30.79 8.66
CA ASP A 96 -7.17 31.04 9.94
C ASP A 96 -8.61 31.52 9.73
N GLY A 97 -9.37 31.60 10.82
CA GLY A 97 -10.73 32.15 10.82
C GLY A 97 -11.73 31.37 9.97
N LEU A 98 -11.47 30.08 9.67
CA LEU A 98 -12.53 29.19 9.20
C LEU A 98 -13.39 28.82 10.42
N THR A 99 -14.65 29.25 10.41
CA THR A 99 -15.58 29.11 11.53
C THR A 99 -16.52 27.92 11.36
N ASP A 100 -17.22 27.56 12.44
CA ASP A 100 -18.12 26.39 12.50
C ASP A 100 -17.31 25.08 12.40
N GLU A 101 -17.99 23.98 12.13
CA GLU A 101 -17.40 22.67 11.98
C GLU A 101 -16.64 22.55 10.64
N ILE A 102 -15.35 22.21 10.73
CA ILE A 102 -14.42 22.16 9.60
C ILE A 102 -14.02 20.71 9.32
N LYS A 103 -14.75 20.05 8.43
CA LYS A 103 -14.30 18.80 7.79
C LYS A 103 -13.22 19.10 6.75
N ILE A 104 -12.38 18.10 6.49
CA ILE A 104 -11.23 18.22 5.57
C ILE A 104 -11.16 16.99 4.67
N ALA A 105 -10.63 17.17 3.46
CA ALA A 105 -10.22 16.09 2.60
C ALA A 105 -8.83 16.37 2.04
N THR A 106 -8.00 15.34 1.98
CA THR A 106 -6.69 15.38 1.34
C THR A 106 -6.64 14.45 0.13
N VAL A 107 -5.82 14.82 -0.85
CA VAL A 107 -5.53 13.97 -2.00
C VAL A 107 -4.53 12.91 -1.58
N TRP A 108 -4.88 11.64 -1.75
CA TRP A 108 -3.96 10.54 -1.51
C TRP A 108 -3.21 10.20 -2.79
N ALA A 109 -1.92 9.86 -2.65
CA ALA A 109 -1.14 9.36 -3.76
C ALA A 109 -1.76 8.06 -4.29
N SER A 110 -2.26 8.06 -5.52
CA SER A 110 -2.97 6.93 -6.12
C SER A 110 -3.10 7.08 -7.64
N ASP A 111 -3.55 6.04 -8.32
CA ASP A 111 -3.91 6.13 -9.74
C ASP A 111 -5.16 6.98 -10.00
N CYS A 112 -5.81 7.50 -8.94
CA CYS A 112 -7.08 8.19 -8.99
C CYS A 112 -7.06 9.64 -8.50
N GLU A 113 -5.96 10.36 -8.74
CA GLU A 113 -5.80 11.73 -8.24
C GLU A 113 -6.65 12.78 -8.98
N GLY A 114 -7.27 12.44 -10.12
CA GLY A 114 -8.23 13.35 -10.80
C GLY A 114 -7.64 14.67 -11.29
N GLY A 115 -6.31 14.76 -11.45
CA GLY A 115 -5.59 15.99 -11.79
C GLY A 115 -5.25 16.87 -10.60
N PHE A 116 -5.59 16.46 -9.38
CA PHE A 116 -5.09 17.07 -8.15
C PHE A 116 -3.69 16.58 -7.81
N GLU A 117 -2.99 17.31 -6.94
CA GLU A 117 -1.66 16.93 -6.45
C GLU A 117 -1.79 16.21 -5.09
N PRO A 118 -1.11 15.07 -4.88
CA PRO A 118 -1.09 14.39 -3.57
C PRO A 118 -0.70 15.32 -2.42
N GLY A 119 -1.50 15.30 -1.36
CA GLY A 119 -1.36 16.16 -0.19
C GLY A 119 -2.11 17.49 -0.26
N GLU A 120 -2.66 17.89 -1.40
CA GLU A 120 -3.56 19.06 -1.43
C GLU A 120 -4.73 18.84 -0.47
N LEU A 121 -5.09 19.90 0.26
CA LEU A 121 -6.14 19.89 1.27
C LEU A 121 -7.31 20.77 0.84
N PHE A 122 -8.52 20.22 0.97
CA PHE A 122 -9.78 20.89 0.69
C PHE A 122 -10.65 20.99 1.94
N THR A 123 -11.36 22.10 2.06
CA THR A 123 -12.20 22.40 3.22
C THR A 123 -13.19 23.52 2.93
N GLY A 124 -14.22 23.71 3.76
CA GLY A 124 -15.12 24.86 3.68
C GLY A 124 -14.47 26.16 4.16
N THR A 125 -14.90 27.31 3.64
CA THR A 125 -14.34 28.62 4.06
C THR A 125 -15.01 29.25 5.29
N GLY A 126 -16.08 28.62 5.80
CA GLY A 126 -17.04 29.24 6.72
C GLY A 126 -18.10 30.09 6.03
N VAL A 127 -18.04 30.22 4.70
CA VAL A 127 -19.07 30.88 3.86
C VAL A 127 -19.83 29.80 3.07
N PRO A 128 -21.17 29.88 2.98
CA PRO A 128 -21.95 28.92 2.22
C PRO A 128 -21.49 28.77 0.76
N GLY A 129 -21.40 27.52 0.30
CA GLY A 129 -21.00 27.16 -1.07
C GLY A 129 -19.53 27.42 -1.42
N GLU A 130 -18.71 27.99 -0.54
CA GLU A 130 -17.29 28.27 -0.81
C GLU A 130 -16.31 27.21 -0.26
N ILE A 131 -15.49 26.67 -1.15
CA ILE A 131 -14.44 25.68 -0.85
C ILE A 131 -13.07 26.36 -0.94
N ALA A 132 -12.22 26.13 0.04
CA ALA A 132 -10.80 26.47 -0.02
C ALA A 132 -9.96 25.28 -0.52
N ARG A 133 -8.87 25.60 -1.21
CA ARG A 133 -7.82 24.67 -1.64
C ARG A 133 -6.49 25.14 -1.07
N ILE A 134 -5.75 24.23 -0.45
CA ILE A 134 -4.43 24.49 0.13
C ILE A 134 -3.45 23.54 -0.54
N ALA A 135 -2.30 24.07 -0.98
CA ALA A 135 -1.24 23.27 -1.59
C ALA A 135 -0.72 22.21 -0.61
N ALA A 136 -0.11 21.14 -1.17
CA ALA A 136 0.41 20.01 -0.41
C ALA A 136 1.46 20.36 0.65
N ASP A 137 2.19 21.48 0.46
CA ASP A 137 3.16 21.97 1.44
C ASP A 137 2.57 22.98 2.44
N GLY A 138 1.27 23.28 2.34
CA GLY A 138 0.56 24.23 3.17
C GLY A 138 0.84 25.71 2.87
N SER A 139 1.70 26.02 1.88
CA SER A 139 2.21 27.38 1.66
C SER A 139 1.28 28.27 0.82
N ALA A 140 0.59 27.70 -0.16
CA ALA A 140 -0.33 28.41 -1.04
C ALA A 140 -1.78 28.11 -0.67
N ILE A 141 -2.60 29.16 -0.54
CA ILE A 141 -4.00 29.08 -0.12
C ILE A 141 -4.87 29.80 -1.16
N GLN A 142 -5.90 29.10 -1.64
CA GLN A 142 -6.97 29.66 -2.48
C GLN A 142 -8.27 29.66 -1.68
N ARG A 143 -8.78 30.85 -1.34
CA ARG A 143 -9.98 31.05 -0.50
C ARG A 143 -10.86 32.19 -1.05
N PRO A 144 -11.97 31.91 -1.75
CA PRO A 144 -12.37 30.58 -2.23
C PRO A 144 -11.49 30.13 -3.41
N TRP A 145 -11.34 28.81 -3.55
CA TRP A 145 -10.95 28.17 -4.82
C TRP A 145 -12.17 27.99 -5.71
N VAL A 146 -13.28 27.50 -5.15
CA VAL A 146 -14.54 27.25 -5.85
C VAL A 146 -15.72 27.82 -5.05
N THR A 147 -16.67 28.40 -5.77
CA THR A 147 -18.00 28.74 -5.24
C THR A 147 -19.04 27.89 -5.97
N LEU A 148 -19.72 27.02 -5.24
CA LEU A 148 -20.75 26.10 -5.77
C LEU A 148 -21.98 26.91 -6.23
N PRO A 149 -22.41 26.79 -7.50
CA PRO A 149 -23.49 27.60 -8.04
C PRO A 149 -24.84 27.41 -7.30
N GLY A 150 -25.31 28.45 -6.63
CA GLY A 150 -26.63 28.46 -5.98
C GLY A 150 -26.71 27.66 -4.68
N GLU A 151 -25.57 27.16 -4.19
CA GLU A 151 -25.48 26.47 -2.90
C GLU A 151 -25.58 27.46 -1.73
N THR A 152 -26.33 27.08 -0.70
CA THR A 152 -26.59 27.93 0.48
C THR A 152 -26.21 27.27 1.79
N GLY A 153 -25.72 26.02 1.75
CA GLY A 153 -25.17 25.30 2.88
C GLY A 153 -23.67 25.49 3.04
N LEU A 154 -23.20 25.25 4.25
CA LEU A 154 -21.78 25.15 4.58
C LEU A 154 -21.26 23.77 4.17
N MET A 155 -19.95 23.66 3.94
CA MET A 155 -19.26 22.39 3.68
C MET A 155 -18.96 21.65 4.99
N ARG A 156 -19.94 21.64 5.89
CA ARG A 156 -19.91 20.90 7.15
C ARG A 156 -20.20 19.42 6.94
N GLY A 157 -21.02 19.07 5.95
CA GLY A 157 -21.41 17.68 5.72
C GLY A 157 -20.30 16.73 5.23
N SER A 158 -19.08 17.23 5.06
CA SER A 158 -17.88 16.53 4.59
C SER A 158 -17.49 16.74 3.11
N LEU A 159 -16.21 16.48 2.87
CA LEU A 159 -15.55 16.50 1.57
C LEU A 159 -14.77 15.18 1.45
N PHE A 160 -14.59 14.68 0.23
CA PHE A 160 -13.82 13.47 -0.03
C PHE A 160 -13.24 13.52 -1.44
N GLN A 161 -11.94 13.33 -1.60
CA GLN A 161 -11.34 13.15 -2.92
C GLN A 161 -11.63 11.70 -3.37
N ASP A 162 -12.21 11.50 -4.56
CA ASP A 162 -12.57 10.16 -5.06
C ASP A 162 -11.33 9.25 -5.23
N ARG A 163 -11.05 8.46 -4.19
CA ARG A 163 -9.91 7.52 -4.15
C ARG A 163 -10.13 6.24 -4.97
N TYR A 164 -11.37 5.97 -5.40
CA TYR A 164 -11.75 4.70 -6.03
C TYR A 164 -12.19 4.82 -7.49
N CYS A 165 -12.03 6.00 -8.08
CA CYS A 165 -12.31 6.27 -9.49
C CYS A 165 -13.76 6.07 -9.90
N ALA A 166 -14.71 6.11 -8.95
CA ALA A 166 -16.13 6.06 -9.26
C ALA A 166 -16.62 7.38 -9.91
N PHE A 167 -15.91 8.49 -9.66
CA PHE A 167 -16.20 9.82 -10.15
C PHE A 167 -15.02 10.47 -10.89
N GLY A 168 -13.96 9.70 -11.19
CA GLY A 168 -12.81 10.13 -11.98
C GLY A 168 -11.74 10.88 -11.18
N GLY A 169 -11.70 10.71 -9.85
CA GLY A 169 -10.75 11.38 -8.97
C GLY A 169 -11.16 12.78 -8.53
N ASP A 170 -12.36 13.22 -8.92
CA ASP A 170 -12.92 14.52 -8.52
C ASP A 170 -13.05 14.66 -7.00
N LEU A 171 -13.07 15.91 -6.53
CA LEU A 171 -13.47 16.23 -5.18
C LEU A 171 -15.00 16.11 -5.07
N LEU A 172 -15.45 15.25 -4.16
CA LEU A 172 -16.84 15.09 -3.79
C LEU A 172 -17.13 15.97 -2.58
N VAL A 173 -18.31 16.60 -2.57
CA VAL A 173 -18.69 17.55 -1.52
C VAL A 173 -20.17 17.38 -1.19
N VAL A 174 -20.50 17.37 0.09
CA VAL A 174 -21.89 17.48 0.56
C VAL A 174 -22.03 18.66 1.52
N THR A 175 -23.22 19.26 1.53
CA THR A 175 -23.45 20.51 2.26
C THR A 175 -24.52 20.38 3.34
N SER A 176 -24.49 21.29 4.31
CA SER A 176 -25.43 21.34 5.43
C SER A 176 -26.89 21.61 5.03
N THR A 177 -27.16 21.86 3.75
CA THR A 177 -28.51 22.02 3.19
C THR A 177 -28.87 20.93 2.19
N GLY A 178 -28.05 19.89 2.09
CA GLY A 178 -28.31 18.70 1.28
C GLY A 178 -27.88 18.78 -0.17
N GLY A 179 -26.98 19.70 -0.52
CA GLY A 179 -26.35 19.71 -1.83
C GLY A 179 -25.31 18.59 -1.94
N VAL A 180 -25.30 17.87 -3.06
CA VAL A 180 -24.29 16.86 -3.38
C VAL A 180 -23.61 17.24 -4.68
N TRP A 181 -22.30 17.39 -4.64
CA TRP A 181 -21.50 17.99 -5.70
C TRP A 181 -20.26 17.15 -6.02
N ARG A 182 -19.83 17.23 -7.28
CA ARG A 182 -18.48 16.87 -7.71
C ARG A 182 -17.78 18.11 -8.28
N VAL A 183 -16.48 18.23 -8.03
CA VAL A 183 -15.64 19.34 -8.46
C VAL A 183 -14.33 18.79 -8.98
N ASP A 184 -13.98 19.06 -10.23
CA ASP A 184 -12.71 18.64 -10.82
C ASP A 184 -11.54 19.56 -10.46
N ALA A 185 -10.32 19.17 -10.85
CA ALA A 185 -9.09 19.91 -10.56
C ALA A 185 -9.04 21.33 -11.13
N GLU A 186 -9.81 21.63 -12.18
CA GLU A 186 -9.96 22.99 -12.73
C GLU A 186 -11.00 23.84 -11.97
N GLY A 187 -11.69 23.25 -10.99
CA GLY A 187 -12.71 23.93 -10.18
C GLY A 187 -14.09 23.96 -10.83
N ARG A 188 -14.37 23.09 -11.82
CA ARG A 188 -15.70 23.04 -12.45
C ARG A 188 -16.63 22.20 -11.57
N ALA A 189 -17.57 22.87 -10.90
CA ALA A 189 -18.55 22.24 -10.04
C ALA A 189 -19.76 21.71 -10.82
N THR A 190 -20.18 20.47 -10.54
CA THR A 190 -21.40 19.84 -11.06
C THR A 190 -22.23 19.31 -9.91
N GLN A 191 -23.49 19.75 -9.81
CA GLN A 191 -24.43 19.21 -8.83
C GLN A 191 -24.91 17.84 -9.28
N LEU A 192 -24.77 16.83 -8.42
CA LEU A 192 -25.26 15.48 -8.65
C LEU A 192 -26.68 15.31 -8.10
N ALA A 193 -26.93 15.83 -6.90
CA ALA A 193 -28.24 15.73 -6.25
C ALA A 193 -28.49 16.92 -5.31
N ALA A 194 -29.76 17.12 -4.99
CA ALA A 194 -30.23 18.04 -3.96
C ALA A 194 -31.21 17.27 -3.06
N LEU A 195 -30.70 16.72 -1.97
CA LEU A 195 -31.43 15.83 -1.07
C LEU A 195 -32.24 16.60 -0.01
N GLY A 196 -31.82 17.83 0.30
CA GLY A 196 -32.24 18.51 1.51
C GLY A 196 -31.63 17.85 2.76
N GLY A 197 -32.03 18.33 3.93
CA GLY A 197 -31.55 17.76 5.19
C GLY A 197 -30.13 18.17 5.54
N HIS A 198 -29.65 17.64 6.67
CA HIS A 198 -28.29 17.84 7.16
C HIS A 198 -27.49 16.61 6.75
N LEU A 199 -26.73 16.72 5.66
CA LEU A 199 -25.89 15.62 5.22
C LEU A 199 -24.60 15.58 6.02
N GLU A 200 -24.13 14.37 6.32
CA GLU A 200 -22.88 14.10 7.02
C GLU A 200 -22.17 12.90 6.43
N GLY A 201 -20.85 12.91 6.52
CA GLY A 201 -19.97 11.86 6.02
C GLY A 201 -19.97 11.72 4.49
N LEU A 202 -18.82 11.34 3.94
CA LEU A 202 -18.70 11.20 2.50
C LEU A 202 -17.63 10.20 2.08
N THR A 203 -17.99 9.27 1.21
CA THR A 203 -17.00 8.42 0.53
C THR A 203 -17.51 7.98 -0.85
N SER A 204 -16.60 7.75 -1.79
CA SER A 204 -16.91 6.96 -2.99
C SER A 204 -16.78 5.47 -2.71
N VAL A 205 -17.42 4.62 -3.50
CA VAL A 205 -17.35 3.16 -3.35
C VAL A 205 -16.81 2.53 -4.63
N PRO A 206 -15.83 1.60 -4.55
CA PRO A 206 -15.35 0.87 -5.71
C PRO A 206 -16.50 0.19 -6.48
N ASP A 207 -16.36 0.10 -7.80
CA ASP A 207 -17.33 -0.59 -8.66
C ASP A 207 -17.15 -2.12 -8.60
N ASP A 208 -17.46 -2.69 -7.44
CA ASP A 208 -17.55 -4.14 -7.22
C ASP A 208 -18.93 -4.50 -6.65
N PRO A 209 -19.92 -4.80 -7.50
CA PRO A 209 -21.27 -5.18 -7.08
C PRO A 209 -21.32 -6.47 -6.25
N ALA A 210 -20.33 -7.36 -6.38
CA ALA A 210 -20.28 -8.57 -5.56
C ALA A 210 -19.92 -8.25 -4.11
N ARG A 211 -19.17 -7.17 -3.89
CA ARG A 211 -18.70 -6.72 -2.57
C ARG A 211 -19.55 -5.64 -1.93
N TYR A 212 -20.10 -4.73 -2.73
CA TYR A 212 -20.81 -3.54 -2.23
C TYR A 212 -22.29 -3.51 -2.64
N GLY A 213 -22.75 -4.49 -3.43
CA GLY A 213 -24.15 -4.62 -3.81
C GLY A 213 -24.68 -3.34 -4.46
N PRO A 214 -25.79 -2.76 -3.96
CA PRO A 214 -26.36 -1.54 -4.49
C PRO A 214 -25.53 -0.28 -4.17
N TRP A 215 -24.39 -0.37 -3.50
CA TRP A 215 -23.51 0.79 -3.28
C TRP A 215 -22.31 0.83 -4.24
N ALA A 216 -22.06 -0.24 -5.00
CA ALA A 216 -20.95 -0.30 -5.94
C ALA A 216 -20.97 0.86 -6.95
N GLY A 217 -19.82 1.53 -7.12
CA GLY A 217 -19.65 2.62 -8.09
C GLY A 217 -20.42 3.90 -7.74
N ARG A 218 -20.87 4.06 -6.49
CA ARG A 218 -21.66 5.22 -6.03
C ARG A 218 -20.92 6.02 -4.96
N LEU A 219 -21.36 7.26 -4.79
CA LEU A 219 -21.03 8.12 -3.65
C LEU A 219 -21.99 7.78 -2.52
N LEU A 220 -21.47 7.63 -1.30
CA LEU A 220 -22.25 7.46 -0.08
C LEU A 220 -22.17 8.71 0.80
N THR A 221 -23.32 9.13 1.30
CA THR A 221 -23.45 10.17 2.33
C THR A 221 -24.65 9.87 3.22
N GLY A 222 -24.69 10.44 4.39
CA GLY A 222 -25.69 10.20 5.42
C GLY A 222 -26.55 11.41 5.71
N ASP A 223 -27.75 11.22 6.26
CA ASP A 223 -28.47 12.26 7.00
C ASP A 223 -28.65 11.78 8.44
N GLU A 224 -27.93 12.40 9.36
CA GLU A 224 -27.92 12.08 10.78
C GLU A 224 -29.30 12.23 11.44
N ASN A 225 -30.09 13.21 11.00
CA ASN A 225 -31.40 13.52 11.57
C ASN A 225 -32.46 12.52 11.10
N ALA A 226 -32.35 12.09 9.84
CA ALA A 226 -33.26 11.11 9.24
C ALA A 226 -32.82 9.65 9.44
N GLY A 227 -31.57 9.41 9.83
CA GLY A 227 -30.97 8.07 9.86
C GLY A 227 -30.98 7.40 8.47
N ALA A 228 -30.82 8.21 7.42
CA ALA A 228 -30.83 7.77 6.04
C ALA A 228 -29.40 7.67 5.50
N ILE A 229 -29.13 6.67 4.68
CA ILE A 229 -27.88 6.53 3.92
C ILE A 229 -28.25 6.66 2.44
N TYR A 230 -27.62 7.59 1.74
CA TYR A 230 -27.86 7.86 0.33
C TYR A 230 -26.70 7.35 -0.50
N ALA A 231 -27.00 6.49 -1.47
CA ALA A 231 -26.08 6.06 -2.51
C ALA A 231 -26.45 6.75 -3.83
N ILE A 232 -25.51 7.49 -4.40
CA ILE A 232 -25.76 8.40 -5.52
C ILE A 232 -24.81 8.03 -6.66
N ASP A 233 -25.33 7.78 -7.85
CA ASP A 233 -24.48 7.51 -9.02
C ASP A 233 -24.00 8.79 -9.72
N ALA A 234 -23.10 8.62 -10.69
CA ALA A 234 -22.54 9.72 -11.47
C ALA A 234 -23.58 10.48 -12.33
N GLN A 235 -24.80 9.96 -12.48
CA GLN A 235 -25.91 10.62 -13.17
C GLN A 235 -26.88 11.31 -12.19
N GLY A 236 -26.62 11.22 -10.88
CA GLY A 236 -27.46 11.81 -9.85
C GLY A 236 -28.65 10.95 -9.41
N ALA A 237 -28.71 9.68 -9.81
CA ALA A 237 -29.77 8.80 -9.33
C ALA A 237 -29.47 8.39 -7.88
N VAL A 238 -30.49 8.55 -7.03
CA VAL A 238 -30.38 8.36 -5.58
C VAL A 238 -31.06 7.05 -5.18
N HIS A 239 -30.35 6.27 -4.38
CA HIS A 239 -30.86 5.10 -3.69
C HIS A 239 -30.72 5.29 -2.18
N THR A 240 -31.80 5.13 -1.44
CA THR A 240 -31.83 5.36 0.02
C THR A 240 -31.90 4.05 0.76
N GLU A 241 -31.05 3.90 1.76
CA GLU A 241 -30.99 2.76 2.67
C GLU A 241 -31.17 3.22 4.13
N HIS A 242 -31.78 2.36 4.94
CA HIS A 242 -31.97 2.59 6.37
C HIS A 242 -31.47 1.38 7.15
N LEU A 243 -30.28 1.51 7.73
CA LEU A 243 -29.65 0.45 8.53
C LEU A 243 -29.87 0.60 10.04
N GLY A 244 -30.61 1.64 10.46
CA GLY A 244 -30.74 1.98 11.88
C GLY A 244 -29.47 2.61 12.48
N ILE A 245 -28.58 3.10 11.61
CA ILE A 245 -27.37 3.84 11.94
C ILE A 245 -27.64 5.31 11.58
N ALA A 246 -27.29 6.25 12.47
CA ALA A 246 -27.28 7.68 12.17
C ALA A 246 -25.84 8.06 11.78
N PRO A 247 -25.52 8.07 10.47
CA PRO A 247 -24.15 8.25 10.00
C PRO A 247 -23.62 9.66 10.30
N GLU A 248 -22.40 9.70 10.79
CA GLU A 248 -21.56 10.89 10.97
C GLU A 248 -20.44 10.91 9.93
N ASP A 249 -19.85 9.74 9.66
CA ASP A 249 -18.75 9.62 8.70
C ASP A 249 -18.62 8.21 8.10
N PHE A 250 -18.01 8.11 6.92
CA PHE A 250 -17.86 6.87 6.16
C PHE A 250 -16.42 6.65 5.69
N ASP A 251 -15.92 5.44 5.88
CA ASP A 251 -14.62 5.03 5.34
C ASP A 251 -14.66 3.59 4.82
N ILE A 252 -13.86 3.29 3.80
CA ILE A 252 -13.57 1.91 3.40
C ILE A 252 -12.21 1.53 3.98
N VAL A 253 -12.15 0.38 4.66
CA VAL A 253 -10.93 -0.10 5.34
C VAL A 253 -9.82 -0.39 4.32
N PRO A 254 -8.74 0.41 4.26
CA PRO A 254 -7.61 0.14 3.37
C PRO A 254 -6.68 -0.93 3.96
N PRO A 255 -5.86 -1.58 3.12
CA PRO A 255 -4.81 -2.45 3.61
C PRO A 255 -3.68 -1.64 4.29
N ARG A 256 -3.12 -2.18 5.38
CA ARG A 256 -1.88 -1.68 6.03
C ARG A 256 -1.97 -0.24 6.57
N THR A 257 -3.16 0.21 6.93
CA THR A 257 -3.39 1.54 7.51
C THR A 257 -3.92 1.42 8.93
N ASN A 258 -3.43 2.30 9.81
CA ASN A 258 -4.01 2.51 11.12
C ASN A 258 -5.34 3.27 10.98
N PHE A 259 -6.25 3.03 11.92
CA PHE A 259 -7.48 3.82 12.06
C PHE A 259 -7.23 4.95 13.05
N TYR A 260 -7.73 6.14 12.73
CA TYR A 260 -7.77 7.28 13.62
C TYR A 260 -9.15 7.92 13.57
N GLY A 261 -9.63 8.40 14.72
CA GLY A 261 -10.92 9.07 14.81
C GLY A 261 -10.96 10.08 15.94
N ILE A 262 -11.85 11.05 15.79
CA ILE A 262 -12.03 12.14 16.73
C ILE A 262 -13.13 11.78 17.75
N ASP A 263 -12.74 11.58 19.02
CA ASP A 263 -13.67 11.46 20.15
C ASP A 263 -13.91 12.84 20.74
N PHE A 264 -14.90 13.56 20.22
CA PHE A 264 -15.17 14.96 20.56
C PHE A 264 -15.57 15.14 22.02
N ALA A 265 -16.38 14.22 22.54
CA ALA A 265 -16.80 14.23 23.94
C ALA A 265 -15.60 14.19 24.90
N ALA A 266 -14.53 13.48 24.53
CA ALA A 266 -13.31 13.39 25.31
C ALA A 266 -12.17 14.28 24.81
N LYS A 267 -12.38 15.06 23.74
CA LYS A 267 -11.43 16.02 23.16
C LYS A 267 -10.09 15.39 22.79
N ARG A 268 -10.12 14.23 22.13
CA ARG A 268 -8.91 13.46 21.80
C ARG A 268 -9.04 12.75 20.47
N ILE A 269 -7.89 12.41 19.91
CA ILE A 269 -7.79 11.38 18.88
C ILE A 269 -7.76 10.02 19.58
N VAL A 270 -8.51 9.07 19.04
CA VAL A 270 -8.41 7.65 19.37
C VAL A 270 -8.09 6.88 18.09
N GLY A 271 -7.57 5.67 18.20
CA GLY A 271 -7.32 4.88 17.00
C GLY A 271 -7.13 3.39 17.28
N ALA A 272 -6.82 2.64 16.23
CA ALA A 272 -6.45 1.23 16.33
C ALA A 272 -5.39 0.87 15.28
N PRO A 273 -4.45 -0.04 15.60
CA PRO A 273 -3.39 -0.42 14.69
C PRO A 273 -3.95 -1.23 13.50
N ALA A 274 -3.26 -1.20 12.36
CA ALA A 274 -3.67 -1.86 11.12
C ALA A 274 -4.01 -3.35 11.28
N GLU A 275 -3.35 -4.05 12.20
CA GLU A 275 -3.57 -5.47 12.47
C GLU A 275 -4.99 -5.76 12.99
N ALA A 276 -5.63 -4.80 13.66
CA ALA A 276 -7.00 -4.93 14.17
C ALA A 276 -8.06 -4.97 13.04
N TRP A 277 -7.66 -4.57 11.83
CA TRP A 277 -8.55 -4.39 10.67
C TRP A 277 -8.41 -5.48 9.61
N LEU A 278 -7.54 -6.48 9.82
CA LEU A 278 -7.22 -7.50 8.80
C LEU A 278 -8.43 -8.33 8.34
N ASP A 279 -9.40 -8.58 9.22
CA ASP A 279 -10.65 -9.29 8.90
C ASP A 279 -11.74 -8.38 8.29
N LYS A 280 -11.47 -7.08 8.22
CA LYS A 280 -12.38 -6.01 7.74
C LYS A 280 -11.86 -5.31 6.48
N LEU A 281 -10.73 -5.73 5.92
CA LEU A 281 -10.12 -5.07 4.75
C LEU A 281 -11.11 -4.96 3.60
N GLY A 282 -11.38 -3.73 3.16
CA GLY A 282 -12.32 -3.33 2.12
C GLY A 282 -13.79 -3.28 2.55
N ASP A 283 -14.11 -3.49 3.82
CA ASP A 283 -15.46 -3.30 4.33
C ASP A 283 -15.71 -1.81 4.57
N LEU A 284 -16.99 -1.43 4.63
CA LEU A 284 -17.37 -0.06 4.96
C LEU A 284 -17.44 0.08 6.48
N VAL A 285 -16.86 1.16 6.99
CA VAL A 285 -16.97 1.59 8.37
C VAL A 285 -17.84 2.83 8.42
N ILE A 286 -18.84 2.82 9.31
CA ILE A 286 -19.70 3.97 9.54
C ILE A 286 -19.52 4.42 10.99
N ALA A 287 -19.02 5.63 11.18
CA ALA A 287 -19.03 6.31 12.46
C ALA A 287 -20.42 6.94 12.67
N GLN A 288 -20.93 6.87 13.88
CA GLN A 288 -22.20 7.49 14.28
C GLN A 288 -21.94 8.49 15.39
N GLU A 289 -22.57 9.66 15.32
CA GLU A 289 -22.32 10.79 16.24
C GLU A 289 -22.45 10.37 17.71
N SER A 290 -23.42 9.50 18.05
CA SER A 290 -23.58 8.95 19.40
C SER A 290 -22.49 7.98 19.87
N GLY A 291 -21.41 7.83 19.10
CA GLY A 291 -20.16 7.19 19.47
C GLY A 291 -19.99 5.74 19.02
N GLN A 292 -20.98 5.13 18.35
CA GLN A 292 -20.85 3.78 17.78
C GLN A 292 -19.97 3.81 16.53
N LEU A 293 -19.11 2.81 16.38
CA LEU A 293 -18.40 2.52 15.13
C LEU A 293 -18.88 1.19 14.57
N TRP A 294 -19.40 1.18 13.35
CA TRP A 294 -20.02 0.00 12.72
C TRP A 294 -19.19 -0.50 11.55
N ASP A 295 -19.05 -1.81 11.42
CA ASP A 295 -18.68 -2.51 10.18
C ASP A 295 -19.96 -2.84 9.41
N VAL A 296 -19.96 -2.55 8.10
CA VAL A 296 -21.09 -2.78 7.20
C VAL A 296 -20.61 -3.55 5.98
N ARG A 297 -21.30 -4.67 5.69
CA ARG A 297 -20.93 -5.62 4.64
C ARG A 297 -22.14 -5.98 3.79
N TRP A 298 -21.94 -6.14 2.49
CA TRP A 298 -22.96 -6.72 1.62
C TRP A 298 -22.91 -8.25 1.68
N ASP A 299 -24.01 -8.89 2.05
CA ASP A 299 -24.21 -10.32 1.83
C ASP A 299 -24.94 -10.52 0.50
N ALA A 300 -24.18 -10.89 -0.54
CA ALA A 300 -24.73 -11.18 -1.86
C ALA A 300 -25.69 -12.38 -1.89
N ALA A 301 -25.58 -13.32 -0.94
CA ALA A 301 -26.48 -14.47 -0.85
C ALA A 301 -27.81 -14.10 -0.19
N ALA A 302 -27.80 -13.22 0.81
CA ALA A 302 -29.01 -12.68 1.44
C ALA A 302 -29.62 -11.52 0.65
N GLY A 303 -28.83 -10.84 -0.18
CA GLY A 303 -29.25 -9.61 -0.86
C GLY A 303 -29.51 -8.46 0.12
N ALA A 304 -28.73 -8.38 1.20
CA ALA A 304 -28.91 -7.40 2.27
C ALA A 304 -27.56 -6.99 2.88
N PHE A 305 -27.54 -5.84 3.55
CA PHE A 305 -26.39 -5.42 4.36
C PHE A 305 -26.43 -6.05 5.75
N GLU A 306 -25.27 -6.52 6.20
CA GLU A 306 -25.00 -6.94 7.57
C GLU A 306 -24.26 -5.81 8.30
N THR A 307 -24.64 -5.57 9.56
CA THR A 307 -24.04 -4.53 10.40
C THR A 307 -23.51 -5.11 11.70
N HIS A 308 -22.28 -4.78 12.05
CA HIS A 308 -21.62 -5.24 13.27
C HIS A 308 -21.00 -4.09 14.05
N LEU A 309 -21.32 -3.97 15.33
CA LEU A 309 -20.69 -2.96 16.19
C LEU A 309 -19.23 -3.34 16.43
N LEU A 310 -18.30 -2.45 16.08
CA LEU A 310 -16.86 -2.63 16.26
C LEU A 310 -16.37 -2.02 17.57
N ALA A 311 -16.74 -0.78 17.85
CA ALA A 311 -16.24 -0.01 18.97
C ALA A 311 -17.23 1.08 19.40
N GLN A 312 -16.94 1.70 20.54
CA GLN A 312 -17.74 2.78 21.12
C GLN A 312 -16.85 3.85 21.76
N VAL A 313 -17.15 5.12 21.49
CA VAL A 313 -16.62 6.30 22.18
C VAL A 313 -17.75 7.17 22.72
N GLY A 314 -17.43 8.38 23.19
CA GLY A 314 -18.43 9.34 23.67
C GLY A 314 -19.18 10.04 22.53
N GLN A 315 -18.44 10.54 21.53
CA GLN A 315 -19.02 11.19 20.34
C GLN A 315 -18.00 11.16 19.20
N TRP A 316 -18.37 10.60 18.05
CA TRP A 316 -17.54 10.67 16.84
C TRP A 316 -17.79 11.98 16.08
N GLU A 317 -16.77 12.48 15.37
CA GLU A 317 -16.91 13.60 14.41
C GLU A 317 -16.36 13.22 13.03
N HIS A 318 -15.05 13.05 12.89
CA HIS A 318 -14.43 12.65 11.63
C HIS A 318 -13.47 11.49 11.94
N VAL A 319 -13.46 10.50 11.06
CA VAL A 319 -12.56 9.35 11.11
C VAL A 319 -11.74 9.26 9.83
N THR A 320 -10.61 8.57 9.89
CA THR A 320 -9.79 8.33 8.71
C THR A 320 -8.93 7.08 8.91
N PHE A 321 -8.43 6.55 7.81
CA PHE A 321 -7.32 5.62 7.82
C PHE A 321 -6.03 6.32 7.39
N SER A 322 -4.90 5.90 7.95
CA SER A 322 -3.61 6.53 7.66
C SER A 322 -2.47 5.53 7.80
N THR A 323 -1.46 5.61 6.94
CA THR A 323 -0.19 4.90 7.15
C THR A 323 0.65 5.52 8.25
N ALA A 324 0.35 6.77 8.64
CA ALA A 324 1.06 7.45 9.71
C ALA A 324 0.95 6.64 11.01
N GLY A 325 2.04 6.64 11.77
CA GLY A 325 2.05 6.15 13.14
C GLY A 325 1.94 7.32 14.12
N LEU A 326 1.38 7.05 15.29
CA LEU A 326 1.48 7.88 16.51
C LEU A 326 2.09 7.03 17.64
N VAL A 327 2.58 7.64 18.72
CA VAL A 327 3.34 6.94 19.77
C VAL A 327 2.63 5.69 20.26
N GLU A 328 1.33 5.79 20.49
CA GLU A 328 0.49 4.72 21.03
C GLU A 328 0.04 3.73 19.95
N ILE A 329 0.06 4.15 18.69
CA ILE A 329 -0.40 3.39 17.52
C ILE A 329 0.68 3.50 16.44
N PRO A 330 1.77 2.73 16.55
CA PRO A 330 2.89 2.84 15.64
C PRO A 330 2.46 2.47 14.22
N THR A 331 3.19 2.95 13.22
CA THR A 331 3.00 2.56 11.82
C THR A 331 3.01 1.04 11.72
N ALA A 332 2.09 0.49 10.92
CA ALA A 332 1.99 -0.94 10.66
C ALA A 332 3.36 -1.49 10.26
N THR A 333 4.01 -2.21 11.18
CA THR A 333 5.29 -2.85 10.92
C THR A 333 4.99 -4.13 10.14
N PRO A 334 5.70 -4.47 9.06
CA PRO A 334 5.54 -5.80 8.46
C PRO A 334 5.78 -6.83 9.56
N SER A 335 4.72 -7.58 9.90
CA SER A 335 4.77 -8.55 10.99
C SER A 335 5.97 -9.48 10.78
N PRO A 336 6.91 -9.56 11.73
CA PRO A 336 7.96 -10.57 11.66
C PRO A 336 7.29 -11.93 11.74
N VAL A 337 7.61 -12.80 10.79
CA VAL A 337 7.23 -14.22 10.84
C VAL A 337 7.62 -14.77 12.22
N PRO A 338 6.69 -15.37 12.99
CA PRO A 338 7.01 -15.84 14.33
C PRO A 338 8.11 -16.91 14.23
N SER A 339 9.25 -16.61 14.82
CA SER A 339 10.27 -17.63 15.09
C SER A 339 9.69 -18.65 16.08
N PRO A 340 9.89 -19.97 15.89
CA PRO A 340 9.32 -20.97 16.77
C PRO A 340 9.80 -20.78 18.21
N THR A 341 8.83 -20.55 19.11
CA THR A 341 9.02 -20.35 20.54
C THR A 341 9.65 -21.58 21.20
N ALA A 342 10.88 -21.44 21.72
CA ALA A 342 11.42 -22.38 22.70
C ALA A 342 10.93 -22.01 24.12
N SER A 343 10.47 -23.02 24.84
CA SER A 343 9.90 -23.01 26.19
C SER A 343 10.81 -22.35 27.26
N PRO A 344 10.26 -21.74 28.34
CA PRO A 344 11.01 -20.83 29.21
C PRO A 344 11.75 -21.54 30.36
N THR A 345 12.82 -20.91 30.86
CA THR A 345 13.41 -21.16 32.21
C THR A 345 14.00 -19.84 32.76
N PRO A 346 13.89 -19.52 34.07
CA PRO A 346 13.82 -18.13 34.54
C PRO A 346 15.14 -17.44 34.94
N ALA A 347 15.11 -16.11 34.74
CA ALA A 347 15.66 -14.97 35.51
C ALA A 347 17.18 -14.73 35.69
N ARG A 348 17.67 -13.62 35.09
CA ARG A 348 18.38 -12.48 35.75
C ARG A 348 18.14 -11.20 34.94
N ARG A 349 17.82 -10.05 35.56
CA ARG A 349 17.58 -8.78 34.85
C ARG A 349 18.89 -8.03 34.58
N ARG A 350 19.09 -7.63 33.32
CA ARG A 350 20.08 -6.63 32.88
C ARG A 350 19.39 -5.26 32.82
N ILE A 351 20.06 -4.23 33.33
CA ILE A 351 19.66 -2.83 33.16
C ILE A 351 20.25 -2.34 31.85
N TYR A 352 19.44 -1.77 30.95
CA TYR A 352 19.89 -1.11 29.73
C TYR A 352 19.98 0.39 29.99
N LEU A 353 21.14 0.98 29.72
CA LEU A 353 21.35 2.42 29.67
C LEU A 353 21.19 2.83 28.19
N PRO A 354 20.20 3.67 27.81
CA PRO A 354 20.13 4.15 26.43
C PRO A 354 21.26 5.15 26.21
N ILE A 355 22.26 4.75 25.43
CA ILE A 355 23.19 5.70 24.80
C ILE A 355 22.54 6.10 23.49
N LEU A 356 22.01 7.32 23.43
CA LEU A 356 21.64 7.99 22.19
C LEU A 356 22.94 8.40 21.49
N SER A 357 23.30 7.66 20.45
CA SER A 357 24.30 8.10 19.47
C SER A 357 23.55 8.78 18.34
N GLU A 358 23.54 10.11 18.32
CA GLU A 358 23.20 10.85 17.10
C GLU A 358 24.20 10.44 16.01
N ARG A 359 23.72 9.72 14.99
CA ARG A 359 24.52 9.46 13.78
C ARG A 359 24.05 10.45 12.73
N THR A 360 24.84 11.47 12.48
CA THR A 360 24.70 12.32 11.30
C THR A 360 25.06 11.48 10.06
N CYS A 361 24.10 11.33 9.15
CA CYS A 361 24.33 10.65 7.87
C CYS A 361 24.97 11.67 6.92
N ASP A 362 26.25 11.48 6.57
CA ASP A 362 26.92 12.24 5.50
C ASP A 362 26.76 11.44 4.20
N PRO A 363 25.86 11.85 3.27
CA PRO A 363 25.57 11.06 2.10
C PRO A 363 26.75 11.15 1.13
N ARG A 364 27.59 10.12 1.08
CA ARG A 364 28.63 9.98 0.06
C ARG A 364 27.98 9.85 -1.34
N PRO A 365 28.66 10.25 -2.44
CA PRO A 365 28.19 9.95 -3.79
C PRO A 365 27.86 8.46 -3.95
N LEU A 366 26.89 8.14 -4.79
CA LEU A 366 26.40 6.78 -5.01
C LEU A 366 26.66 6.38 -6.46
N GLU A 367 27.28 5.23 -6.65
CA GLU A 367 27.41 4.60 -7.95
C GLU A 367 26.75 3.23 -7.93
N LEU A 368 25.75 3.06 -8.78
CA LEU A 368 24.85 1.92 -8.76
C LEU A 368 24.92 1.13 -10.06
N ALA A 369 24.99 -0.20 -9.98
CA ALA A 369 24.75 -1.10 -11.11
C ALA A 369 23.44 -1.85 -10.90
N LEU A 370 22.48 -1.64 -11.82
CA LEU A 370 21.25 -2.40 -11.88
C LEU A 370 21.41 -3.55 -12.89
N VAL A 371 21.31 -4.78 -12.40
CA VAL A 371 21.53 -5.99 -13.18
C VAL A 371 20.24 -6.79 -13.21
N LEU A 372 19.57 -6.82 -14.36
CA LEU A 372 18.23 -7.39 -14.50
C LEU A 372 18.26 -8.70 -15.29
N ASP A 373 17.56 -9.70 -14.77
CA ASP A 373 17.38 -10.97 -15.46
C ASP A 373 16.49 -10.80 -16.69
N MET A 374 17.01 -11.20 -17.84
CA MET A 374 16.37 -11.26 -19.14
C MET A 374 16.27 -12.72 -19.61
N SER A 375 16.11 -13.64 -18.67
CA SER A 375 15.80 -15.04 -18.93
C SER A 375 14.38 -15.20 -19.47
N THR A 376 14.09 -16.32 -20.13
CA THR A 376 12.74 -16.61 -20.64
C THR A 376 11.71 -16.85 -19.52
N SER A 377 12.13 -17.23 -18.30
CA SER A 377 11.22 -17.39 -17.15
C SER A 377 10.58 -16.06 -16.72
N MET A 378 11.27 -14.94 -16.93
CA MET A 378 10.77 -13.59 -16.65
C MET A 378 9.52 -13.22 -17.47
N ARG A 379 9.16 -13.99 -18.50
CA ARG A 379 7.90 -13.80 -19.26
C ARG A 379 6.66 -14.36 -18.56
N ARG A 380 6.84 -15.14 -17.49
CA ARG A 380 5.72 -15.72 -16.75
C ARG A 380 4.99 -14.64 -15.94
N PRO A 381 3.71 -14.87 -15.60
CA PRO A 381 2.99 -13.98 -14.71
C PRO A 381 3.45 -14.12 -13.25
N LEU A 382 3.26 -13.05 -12.48
CA LEU A 382 3.24 -12.99 -11.03
C LEU A 382 1.95 -13.63 -10.49
N ALA A 383 1.84 -13.72 -9.16
CA ALA A 383 0.66 -14.31 -8.50
C ALA A 383 -0.66 -13.58 -8.81
N ASP A 384 -0.59 -12.27 -9.07
CA ASP A 384 -1.70 -11.40 -9.47
C ASP A 384 -2.04 -11.46 -10.97
N GLY A 385 -1.30 -12.25 -11.76
CA GLY A 385 -1.50 -12.42 -13.21
C GLY A 385 -0.70 -11.46 -14.10
N ARG A 386 0.00 -10.47 -13.53
CA ARG A 386 0.81 -9.50 -14.28
C ARG A 386 2.12 -10.12 -14.78
N PRO A 387 2.61 -9.87 -16.01
CA PRO A 387 3.91 -10.40 -16.46
C PRO A 387 5.08 -9.92 -15.57
N LYS A 388 5.90 -10.84 -15.04
CA LYS A 388 7.03 -10.52 -14.14
C LYS A 388 7.97 -9.45 -14.73
N LEU A 389 8.36 -9.61 -16.00
CA LEU A 389 9.26 -8.69 -16.67
C LEU A 389 8.67 -7.27 -16.76
N GLU A 390 7.36 -7.14 -16.99
CA GLU A 390 6.71 -5.84 -17.09
C GLU A 390 6.74 -5.13 -15.74
N ALA A 391 6.34 -5.82 -14.66
CA ALA A 391 6.39 -5.31 -13.31
C ALA A 391 7.82 -4.91 -12.90
N VAL A 392 8.82 -5.73 -13.26
CA VAL A 392 10.24 -5.46 -13.00
C VAL A 392 10.74 -4.21 -13.71
N LEU A 393 10.37 -4.00 -14.97
CA LEU A 393 10.79 -2.81 -15.72
C LEU A 393 10.10 -1.55 -15.24
N GLU A 394 8.82 -1.62 -14.91
CA GLU A 394 8.06 -0.49 -14.36
C GLU A 394 8.63 -0.06 -13.00
N ALA A 395 8.81 -1.02 -12.09
CA ALA A 395 9.34 -0.74 -10.77
C ALA A 395 10.81 -0.26 -10.81
N ALA A 396 11.63 -0.81 -11.72
CA ALA A 396 12.96 -0.28 -11.99
C ALA A 396 12.91 1.14 -12.55
N GLY A 397 11.93 1.48 -13.40
CA GLY A 397 11.70 2.83 -13.91
C GLY A 397 11.33 3.82 -12.81
N ALA A 398 10.39 3.44 -11.93
CA ALA A 398 10.01 4.23 -10.75
C ALA A 398 11.19 4.43 -9.79
N PHE A 399 12.01 3.39 -9.57
CA PHE A 399 13.24 3.50 -8.80
C PHE A 399 14.24 4.46 -9.45
N LEU A 400 14.44 4.40 -10.77
CA LEU A 400 15.28 5.40 -11.45
C LEU A 400 14.70 6.82 -11.27
N ALA A 401 13.37 6.98 -11.31
CA ALA A 401 12.67 8.25 -11.10
C ALA A 401 12.93 8.86 -9.71
N SER A 402 13.05 8.05 -8.67
CA SER A 402 13.30 8.51 -7.29
C SER A 402 14.75 8.94 -7.02
N LEU A 403 15.71 8.57 -7.89
CA LEU A 403 17.12 8.94 -7.71
C LEU A 403 17.37 10.41 -8.08
N ASP A 404 18.17 11.08 -7.26
CA ASP A 404 18.70 12.42 -7.52
C ASP A 404 19.91 12.36 -8.46
N LEU A 405 19.64 12.07 -9.73
CA LEU A 405 20.65 12.04 -10.80
C LEU A 405 21.12 13.44 -11.18
N GLU A 406 20.28 14.46 -10.99
CA GLU A 406 20.55 15.84 -11.42
C GLU A 406 21.66 16.51 -10.61
N SER A 407 21.81 16.15 -9.32
CA SER A 407 22.95 16.60 -8.52
C SER A 407 24.30 16.08 -9.02
N GLY A 408 24.30 15.09 -9.92
CA GLY A 408 25.51 14.42 -10.41
C GLY A 408 26.21 13.56 -9.34
N ARG A 409 25.65 13.50 -8.13
CA ARG A 409 26.16 12.68 -7.01
C ARG A 409 25.71 11.23 -7.09
N GLN A 410 24.67 10.95 -7.87
CA GLN A 410 24.16 9.61 -8.11
C GLN A 410 24.33 9.25 -9.59
N ARG A 411 24.86 8.06 -9.85
CA ARG A 411 25.04 7.52 -11.21
C ARG A 411 24.58 6.08 -11.25
N VAL A 412 23.97 5.69 -12.36
CA VAL A 412 23.46 4.34 -12.56
C VAL A 412 24.04 3.74 -13.84
N ALA A 413 24.46 2.49 -13.75
CA ALA A 413 24.78 1.62 -14.87
C ALA A 413 23.71 0.53 -15.00
N LEU A 414 23.37 0.12 -16.22
CA LEU A 414 22.38 -0.91 -16.49
C LEU A 414 23.02 -2.09 -17.21
N ALA A 415 22.71 -3.30 -16.75
CA ALA A 415 23.08 -4.55 -17.40
C ALA A 415 21.89 -5.50 -17.49
N GLY A 416 21.86 -6.29 -18.56
CA GLY A 416 20.96 -7.43 -18.69
C GLY A 416 21.76 -8.73 -18.67
N PHE A 417 21.13 -9.83 -18.25
CA PHE A 417 21.75 -11.14 -18.31
C PHE A 417 20.76 -12.27 -18.60
N ASN A 418 21.28 -13.40 -19.09
CA ASN A 418 20.61 -14.69 -19.26
C ASN A 418 21.67 -15.81 -19.33
N ASP A 419 21.93 -16.46 -20.49
CA ASP A 419 23.14 -17.30 -20.67
C ASP A 419 24.45 -16.51 -20.85
N ARG A 420 24.30 -15.22 -21.13
CA ARG A 420 25.37 -14.21 -21.22
C ARG A 420 25.01 -13.02 -20.34
N ALA A 421 25.96 -12.13 -20.10
CA ALA A 421 25.68 -10.82 -19.49
C ALA A 421 26.23 -9.72 -20.40
N TRP A 422 25.53 -8.59 -20.48
CA TRP A 422 25.97 -7.45 -21.30
C TRP A 422 25.65 -6.12 -20.63
N THR A 423 26.46 -5.12 -20.91
CA THR A 423 26.19 -3.72 -20.54
C THR A 423 25.12 -3.14 -21.46
N ALA A 424 24.01 -2.70 -20.90
CA ALA A 424 23.00 -1.94 -21.62
C ALA A 424 23.31 -0.44 -21.63
N LEU A 425 23.80 0.08 -20.50
CA LEU A 425 24.32 1.44 -20.37
C LEU A 425 25.45 1.47 -19.33
N PRO A 426 26.63 2.04 -19.65
CA PRO A 426 27.64 2.35 -18.65
C PRO A 426 27.12 3.37 -17.61
N SER A 427 27.87 3.57 -16.52
CA SER A 427 27.55 4.53 -15.45
C SER A 427 27.20 5.92 -16.01
N SER A 428 25.96 6.35 -15.82
CA SER A 428 25.38 7.57 -16.36
C SER A 428 24.52 8.30 -15.32
N ALA A 429 24.44 9.61 -15.44
CA ALA A 429 23.46 10.45 -14.74
C ALA A 429 22.35 10.98 -15.69
N ASP A 430 22.41 10.62 -16.98
CA ASP A 430 21.40 11.00 -17.97
C ASP A 430 20.16 10.10 -17.80
N ARG A 431 19.11 10.68 -17.20
CA ARG A 431 17.82 10.04 -16.96
C ARG A 431 17.20 9.47 -18.24
N LEU A 432 17.19 10.24 -19.33
CA LEU A 432 16.59 9.82 -20.59
C LEU A 432 17.38 8.67 -21.24
N ALA A 433 18.72 8.66 -21.11
CA ALA A 433 19.54 7.55 -21.56
C ALA A 433 19.27 6.26 -20.76
N LEU A 434 19.08 6.39 -19.44
CA LEU A 434 18.75 5.28 -18.54
C LEU A 434 17.39 4.68 -18.87
N GLU A 435 16.35 5.50 -19.01
CA GLU A 435 14.99 5.07 -19.39
C GLU A 435 14.99 4.35 -20.74
N ARG A 436 15.70 4.89 -21.74
CA ARG A 436 15.84 4.27 -23.06
C ARG A 436 16.60 2.94 -23.00
N ALA A 437 17.63 2.85 -22.18
CA ALA A 437 18.39 1.61 -22.02
C ALA A 437 17.55 0.53 -21.31
N LEU A 438 16.81 0.90 -20.26
CA LEU A 438 15.88 0.04 -19.55
C LEU A 438 14.80 -0.52 -20.50
N ALA A 439 14.16 0.34 -21.30
CA ALA A 439 13.15 -0.05 -22.27
C ALA A 439 13.65 -0.98 -23.39
N ARG A 440 14.97 -1.04 -23.63
CA ARG A 440 15.58 -1.91 -24.65
C ARG A 440 16.01 -3.28 -24.12
N LEU A 441 16.13 -3.46 -22.80
CA LEU A 441 16.53 -4.74 -22.21
C LEU A 441 15.68 -5.95 -22.68
N PRO A 442 14.34 -5.83 -22.85
CA PRO A 442 13.52 -6.95 -23.34
C PRO A 442 13.91 -7.50 -24.71
N GLN A 443 14.64 -6.73 -25.54
CA GLN A 443 15.14 -7.20 -26.83
C GLN A 443 16.21 -8.28 -26.67
N GLY A 444 16.83 -8.38 -25.50
CA GLY A 444 17.88 -9.35 -25.19
C GLY A 444 17.39 -10.64 -24.55
N ILE A 445 16.07 -10.89 -24.46
CA ILE A 445 15.53 -12.07 -23.78
C ILE A 445 16.01 -13.36 -24.46
N ALA A 446 16.61 -14.25 -23.66
CA ALA A 446 17.06 -15.57 -24.10
C ALA A 446 17.03 -16.57 -22.94
N GLU A 447 17.20 -17.86 -23.22
CA GLU A 447 17.28 -18.87 -22.15
C GLU A 447 18.58 -18.75 -21.36
N GLY A 448 18.55 -19.14 -20.08
CA GLY A 448 19.72 -19.16 -19.20
C GLY A 448 19.60 -18.18 -18.03
N THR A 449 20.10 -18.56 -16.86
CA THR A 449 20.14 -17.70 -15.65
C THR A 449 21.54 -17.75 -15.03
N ARG A 450 22.51 -17.12 -15.72
CA ARG A 450 23.93 -17.10 -15.34
C ARG A 450 24.24 -16.01 -14.32
N LEU A 451 23.85 -16.26 -13.06
CA LEU A 451 24.09 -15.35 -11.95
C LEU A 451 25.59 -15.04 -11.75
N ASP A 452 26.49 -15.96 -12.10
CA ASP A 452 27.94 -15.74 -12.08
C ASP A 452 28.39 -14.64 -13.05
N LEU A 453 27.83 -14.63 -14.27
CA LEU A 453 28.09 -13.59 -15.27
C LEU A 453 27.40 -12.28 -14.92
N ALA A 454 26.19 -12.34 -14.36
CA ALA A 454 25.45 -11.16 -13.89
C ALA A 454 26.27 -10.37 -12.86
N LEU A 455 26.80 -11.07 -11.85
CA LEU A 455 27.64 -10.49 -10.81
C LEU A 455 28.96 -9.95 -11.37
N ALA A 456 29.60 -10.68 -12.30
CA ALA A 456 30.83 -10.23 -12.92
C ALA A 456 30.62 -8.97 -13.79
N ALA A 457 29.54 -8.91 -14.57
CA ALA A 457 29.21 -7.78 -15.42
C ALA A 457 28.82 -6.55 -14.60
N GLY A 458 28.01 -6.72 -13.55
CA GLY A 458 27.66 -5.64 -12.63
C GLY A 458 28.88 -5.10 -11.88
N ALA A 459 29.79 -5.97 -11.45
CA ALA A 459 31.03 -5.55 -10.81
C ALA A 459 31.94 -4.75 -11.76
N ALA A 460 32.07 -5.20 -13.02
CA ALA A 460 32.84 -4.51 -14.04
C ALA A 460 32.32 -3.08 -14.35
N LEU A 461 31.03 -2.83 -14.14
CA LEU A 461 30.42 -1.50 -14.31
C LEU A 461 30.75 -0.51 -13.19
N LEU A 462 31.27 -0.99 -12.06
CA LEU A 462 31.58 -0.21 -10.87
C LEU A 462 33.09 -0.14 -10.58
N GLU A 463 33.93 -0.58 -11.53
CA GLU A 463 35.38 -0.55 -11.40
C GLU A 463 35.90 0.89 -11.17
N PRO A 464 37.00 1.08 -10.43
CA PRO A 464 37.55 2.40 -10.16
C PRO A 464 37.73 3.23 -11.44
N GLY A 465 37.08 4.40 -11.50
CA GLY A 465 37.09 5.31 -12.66
C GLY A 465 35.80 5.35 -13.47
N SER A 466 34.82 4.48 -13.20
CA SER A 466 33.47 4.55 -13.80
C SER A 466 32.61 5.71 -13.26
N GLY A 467 32.92 6.19 -12.05
CA GLY A 467 32.23 7.26 -11.34
C GLY A 467 33.13 7.98 -10.31
N PRO A 468 32.56 8.77 -9.38
CA PRO A 468 33.33 9.49 -8.36
C PRO A 468 34.22 8.55 -7.53
N ALA A 469 35.45 8.97 -7.26
CA ALA A 469 36.43 8.12 -6.58
C ALA A 469 35.98 7.70 -5.16
N ASP A 470 35.25 8.57 -4.48
CA ASP A 470 34.72 8.42 -3.12
C ASP A 470 33.30 7.80 -3.06
N ALA A 471 32.75 7.37 -4.20
CA ALA A 471 31.40 6.84 -4.26
C ALA A 471 31.23 5.53 -3.49
N SER A 472 30.09 5.39 -2.81
CA SER A 472 29.58 4.10 -2.35
C SER A 472 29.14 3.30 -3.58
N ARG A 473 29.74 2.12 -3.79
CA ARG A 473 29.45 1.24 -4.93
C ARG A 473 28.42 0.19 -4.55
N VAL A 474 27.34 0.11 -5.31
CA VAL A 474 26.23 -0.80 -5.06
C VAL A 474 25.87 -1.56 -6.32
N LEU A 475 25.64 -2.86 -6.20
CA LEU A 475 25.09 -3.70 -7.27
C LEU A 475 23.77 -4.28 -6.78
N ILE A 476 22.70 -4.07 -7.54
CA ILE A 476 21.39 -4.66 -7.32
C ILE A 476 21.14 -5.69 -8.41
N LEU A 477 20.90 -6.93 -7.99
CA LEU A 477 20.60 -8.06 -8.86
C LEU A 477 19.12 -8.43 -8.75
N LEU A 478 18.40 -8.38 -9.86
CA LEU A 478 17.02 -8.86 -9.98
C LEU A 478 16.95 -10.15 -10.78
N THR A 479 16.29 -11.17 -10.24
CA THR A 479 16.18 -12.49 -10.89
C THR A 479 14.95 -13.24 -10.41
N ASP A 480 14.32 -14.01 -11.29
CA ASP A 480 13.13 -14.84 -10.95
C ASP A 480 13.45 -16.32 -10.75
N GLY A 481 14.72 -16.72 -10.84
CA GLY A 481 15.04 -18.12 -11.05
C GLY A 481 16.22 -18.70 -10.26
N LEU A 482 16.28 -20.02 -10.36
CA LEU A 482 17.38 -20.89 -9.99
C LEU A 482 18.54 -20.74 -10.99
N PRO A 483 19.81 -20.66 -10.53
CA PRO A 483 20.95 -20.60 -11.43
C PRO A 483 20.97 -21.82 -12.34
N ASN A 484 21.21 -21.59 -13.63
CA ASN A 484 21.37 -22.66 -14.60
C ASN A 484 22.42 -22.28 -15.64
N ARG A 485 23.00 -23.31 -16.27
CA ARG A 485 24.12 -23.20 -17.22
C ARG A 485 25.39 -22.58 -16.59
N VAL A 486 25.47 -22.44 -15.28
CA VAL A 486 26.65 -21.94 -14.57
C VAL A 486 27.73 -23.04 -14.59
N PRO A 487 29.00 -22.73 -14.92
CA PRO A 487 30.09 -23.70 -14.84
C PRO A 487 30.26 -24.18 -13.40
N THR A 488 30.28 -25.49 -13.18
CA THR A 488 30.57 -26.06 -11.86
C THR A 488 32.08 -26.07 -11.61
N PRO A 489 32.55 -25.69 -10.40
CA PRO A 489 33.97 -25.81 -10.07
C PRO A 489 34.36 -27.30 -10.00
N ALA A 490 35.37 -27.71 -10.76
CA ALA A 490 35.88 -29.07 -10.71
C ALA A 490 36.70 -29.32 -9.42
N PRO A 491 36.67 -30.52 -8.81
CA PRO A 491 35.94 -31.71 -9.26
C PRO A 491 34.58 -31.97 -8.57
N ALA A 492 34.13 -31.14 -7.61
CA ALA A 492 32.96 -31.43 -6.77
C ALA A 492 32.09 -30.21 -6.38
N GLY A 493 32.29 -29.05 -7.01
CA GLY A 493 31.51 -27.85 -6.70
C GLY A 493 30.14 -27.85 -7.37
N SER A 494 29.20 -27.12 -6.76
CA SER A 494 27.87 -26.87 -7.33
C SER A 494 27.85 -25.59 -8.17
N GLN A 495 26.75 -25.33 -8.90
CA GLN A 495 26.59 -24.08 -9.65
C GLN A 495 26.56 -22.87 -8.70
N GLU A 496 25.89 -23.05 -7.57
CA GLU A 496 25.79 -22.10 -6.46
C GLU A 496 27.18 -21.71 -5.94
N ALA A 497 28.13 -22.66 -5.86
CA ALA A 497 29.49 -22.37 -5.44
C ALA A 497 30.22 -21.40 -6.39
N SER A 498 30.03 -21.55 -7.71
CA SER A 498 30.56 -20.60 -8.70
C SER A 498 29.92 -19.22 -8.60
N VAL A 499 28.60 -19.16 -8.36
CA VAL A 499 27.87 -17.91 -8.16
C VAL A 499 28.35 -17.19 -6.90
N LEU A 500 28.48 -17.92 -5.78
CA LEU A 500 28.99 -17.37 -4.52
C LEU A 500 30.44 -16.90 -4.65
N ALA A 501 31.29 -17.62 -5.40
CA ALA A 501 32.64 -17.16 -5.68
C ALA A 501 32.66 -15.84 -6.49
N ALA A 502 31.70 -15.63 -7.40
CA ALA A 502 31.54 -14.34 -8.09
C ALA A 502 31.06 -13.23 -7.15
N ALA A 503 30.10 -13.54 -6.27
CA ALA A 503 29.61 -12.59 -5.27
C ALA A 503 30.72 -12.16 -4.30
N GLU A 504 31.55 -13.10 -3.85
CA GLU A 504 32.71 -12.81 -2.99
C GLU A 504 33.73 -11.91 -3.69
N ARG A 505 33.99 -12.11 -4.99
CA ARG A 505 34.88 -11.21 -5.74
C ARG A 505 34.33 -9.78 -5.80
N ALA A 506 33.03 -9.60 -6.04
CA ALA A 506 32.40 -8.29 -6.06
C ALA A 506 32.44 -7.62 -4.67
N ARG A 507 32.15 -8.36 -3.60
CA ARG A 507 32.26 -7.86 -2.21
C ARG A 507 33.70 -7.48 -1.84
N ALA A 508 34.67 -8.30 -2.24
CA ALA A 508 36.09 -8.03 -2.02
C ALA A 508 36.58 -6.78 -2.77
N ALA A 509 35.93 -6.42 -3.88
CA ALA A 509 36.14 -5.15 -4.59
C ALA A 509 35.45 -3.95 -3.90
N GLY A 510 34.84 -4.14 -2.72
CA GLY A 510 34.16 -3.09 -1.97
C GLY A 510 32.75 -2.76 -2.45
N ILE A 511 32.17 -3.61 -3.30
CA ILE A 511 30.81 -3.43 -3.84
C ILE A 511 29.80 -4.03 -2.87
N ARG A 512 28.80 -3.23 -2.49
CA ARG A 512 27.67 -3.70 -1.68
C ARG A 512 26.64 -4.36 -2.57
N LEU A 513 26.34 -5.63 -2.30
CA LEU A 513 25.37 -6.41 -3.08
C LEU A 513 23.99 -6.37 -2.42
N TYR A 514 22.97 -6.16 -3.25
CA TYR A 514 21.55 -6.36 -2.95
C TYR A 514 20.94 -7.33 -3.98
N THR A 515 20.01 -8.16 -3.53
CA THR A 515 19.32 -9.14 -4.40
C THR A 515 17.81 -9.02 -4.23
N ILE A 516 17.07 -9.08 -5.34
CA ILE A 516 15.61 -9.15 -5.34
C ILE A 516 15.21 -10.42 -6.10
N GLY A 517 14.56 -11.34 -5.39
CA GLY A 517 14.00 -12.55 -5.96
C GLY A 517 12.54 -12.34 -6.37
N VAL A 518 12.23 -12.50 -7.66
CA VAL A 518 10.87 -12.30 -8.20
C VAL A 518 10.19 -13.66 -8.38
N GLY A 519 9.36 -14.06 -7.44
CA GLY A 519 8.78 -15.41 -7.38
C GLY A 519 8.79 -15.95 -5.94
N ARG A 520 8.48 -17.24 -5.77
CA ARG A 520 8.34 -17.84 -4.44
C ARG A 520 9.18 -19.11 -4.27
N PRO A 521 9.88 -19.32 -3.14
CA PRO A 521 10.72 -20.50 -2.95
C PRO A 521 9.96 -21.84 -3.03
N ASP A 522 8.69 -21.84 -2.66
CA ASP A 522 7.82 -23.02 -2.55
C ASP A 522 6.88 -23.21 -3.75
N ALA A 523 7.15 -22.54 -4.89
CA ALA A 523 6.27 -22.60 -6.05
C ALA A 523 6.03 -24.06 -6.51
N PRO A 524 4.80 -24.44 -6.88
CA PRO A 524 4.52 -25.80 -7.33
C PRO A 524 5.33 -26.15 -8.58
N GLU A 525 5.51 -25.18 -9.48
CA GLU A 525 6.32 -25.31 -10.67
C GLU A 525 7.77 -24.86 -10.41
N LEU A 526 8.74 -25.76 -10.67
CA LEU A 526 10.18 -25.48 -10.58
C LEU A 526 10.61 -24.16 -11.23
N PRO A 527 10.09 -23.80 -12.41
CA PRO A 527 10.53 -22.58 -13.07
C PRO A 527 10.03 -21.26 -12.44
N ASP A 528 9.14 -21.32 -11.46
CA ASP A 528 8.69 -20.16 -10.67
C ASP A 528 9.28 -20.16 -9.24
N ARG A 529 10.18 -21.12 -8.97
CA ARG A 529 10.94 -21.18 -7.72
C ARG A 529 12.16 -20.28 -7.79
N ILE A 530 12.34 -19.52 -6.72
CA ILE A 530 13.57 -18.79 -6.44
C ILE A 530 14.41 -19.53 -5.39
N ASP A 531 15.73 -19.43 -5.50
CA ASP A 531 16.64 -19.90 -4.45
C ASP A 531 16.92 -18.77 -3.46
N ALA A 532 15.98 -18.54 -2.53
CA ALA A 532 16.10 -17.48 -1.53
C ALA A 532 17.38 -17.62 -0.68
N ALA A 533 17.83 -18.86 -0.40
CA ALA A 533 19.04 -19.11 0.36
C ALA A 533 20.29 -18.66 -0.41
N LEU A 534 20.37 -18.99 -1.69
CA LEU A 534 21.44 -18.52 -2.56
C LEU A 534 21.41 -17.00 -2.74
N LEU A 535 20.26 -16.39 -3.01
CA LEU A 535 20.12 -14.95 -3.18
C LEU A 535 20.50 -14.18 -1.92
N THR A 536 20.14 -14.70 -0.74
CA THR A 536 20.58 -14.18 0.55
C THR A 536 22.10 -14.29 0.72
N ALA A 537 22.70 -15.42 0.34
CA ALA A 537 24.15 -15.61 0.41
C ALA A 537 24.92 -14.74 -0.61
N ILE A 538 24.33 -14.42 -1.77
CA ILE A 538 24.85 -13.44 -2.73
C ILE A 538 24.81 -12.03 -2.15
N ALA A 539 23.74 -11.63 -1.46
CA ALA A 539 23.71 -10.35 -0.76
C ALA A 539 24.78 -10.30 0.37
N GLY A 540 24.97 -11.43 1.05
CA GLY A 540 25.91 -11.59 2.17
C GLY A 540 25.37 -11.01 3.49
N ASP A 541 24.15 -10.49 3.48
CA ASP A 541 23.40 -10.04 4.64
C ASP A 541 21.90 -10.23 4.33
N PRO A 542 21.14 -10.94 5.18
CA PRO A 542 19.70 -11.12 5.00
C PRO A 542 18.92 -9.80 4.85
N ALA A 543 19.39 -8.70 5.46
CA ALA A 543 18.74 -7.39 5.32
C ALA A 543 18.91 -6.76 3.92
N ARG A 544 19.69 -7.39 3.04
CA ARG A 544 19.97 -6.94 1.66
C ARG A 544 19.38 -7.88 0.60
N TYR A 545 18.60 -8.88 1.02
CA TYR A 545 17.78 -9.71 0.16
C TYR A 545 16.31 -9.32 0.31
N PHE A 546 15.60 -9.19 -0.81
CA PHE A 546 14.18 -8.92 -0.85
C PHE A 546 13.46 -9.97 -1.70
N GLU A 547 12.28 -10.39 -1.24
CA GLU A 547 11.43 -11.35 -1.94
C GLU A 547 10.19 -10.62 -2.47
N ALA A 548 9.91 -10.79 -3.76
CA ALA A 548 8.81 -10.15 -4.47
C ALA A 548 7.88 -11.21 -5.05
N LEU A 549 6.75 -11.44 -4.38
CA LEU A 549 5.74 -12.45 -4.72
C LEU A 549 4.69 -11.93 -5.72
N ASP A 550 4.43 -10.63 -5.65
CA ASP A 550 3.44 -9.87 -6.41
C ASP A 550 4.00 -8.46 -6.68
N ASP A 551 3.26 -7.66 -7.45
CA ASP A 551 3.67 -6.29 -7.79
C ASP A 551 3.90 -5.43 -6.53
N ALA A 552 3.01 -5.54 -5.54
CA ALA A 552 3.10 -4.78 -4.29
C ALA A 552 4.39 -5.10 -3.49
N ALA A 553 4.79 -6.37 -3.43
CA ALA A 553 6.01 -6.81 -2.79
C ALA A 553 7.26 -6.33 -3.56
N LEU A 554 7.21 -6.32 -4.89
CA LEU A 554 8.27 -5.76 -5.73
C LEU A 554 8.44 -4.26 -5.47
N GLN A 555 7.35 -3.49 -5.46
CA GLN A 555 7.38 -2.06 -5.14
C GLN A 555 7.88 -1.79 -3.71
N ALA A 556 7.53 -2.63 -2.74
CA ALA A 556 8.03 -2.53 -1.37
C ALA A 556 9.54 -2.82 -1.27
N ALA A 557 10.06 -3.80 -2.04
CA ALA A 557 11.48 -4.08 -2.12
C ALA A 557 12.26 -2.87 -2.65
N TRP A 558 11.75 -2.22 -3.70
CA TRP A 558 12.37 -1.01 -4.27
C TRP A 558 12.36 0.19 -3.34
N ARG A 559 11.27 0.40 -2.58
CA ARG A 559 11.22 1.46 -1.55
C ARG A 559 12.24 1.21 -0.44
N SER A 560 12.25 0.00 0.13
CA SER A 560 13.21 -0.39 1.16
C SER A 560 14.66 -0.23 0.69
N LEU A 561 14.90 -0.53 -0.58
CA LEU A 561 16.21 -0.35 -1.20
C LEU A 561 16.57 1.13 -1.35
N SER A 562 15.61 1.97 -1.79
CA SER A 562 15.80 3.42 -1.90
C SER A 562 16.18 4.04 -0.54
N ASP A 563 15.49 3.66 0.53
CA ASP A 563 15.78 4.13 1.89
C ASP A 563 17.18 3.68 2.37
N ALA A 564 17.53 2.42 2.10
CA ALA A 564 18.84 1.88 2.46
C ALA A 564 20.00 2.56 1.71
N LEU A 565 19.75 3.06 0.49
CA LEU A 565 20.72 3.80 -0.31
C LEU A 565 20.81 5.27 0.06
N ALA A 566 19.73 5.87 0.55
CA ALA A 566 19.72 7.26 1.03
C ALA A 566 20.62 7.45 2.28
N CYS A 567 20.76 6.42 3.12
CA CYS A 567 21.62 6.47 4.32
C CYS A 567 22.37 5.15 4.54
N PRO A 568 23.51 4.92 3.84
CA PRO A 568 24.25 3.67 3.95
C PRO A 568 24.95 3.60 5.32
N ALA A 569 24.35 2.89 6.27
CA ALA A 569 24.90 2.70 7.61
C ALA A 569 26.40 2.36 7.57
N ALA A 570 27.22 3.20 8.22
CA ALA A 570 28.63 2.92 8.45
C ALA A 570 28.77 1.70 9.38
N GLY A 571 29.60 0.75 8.96
CA GLY A 571 29.72 -0.59 9.54
C GLY A 571 29.82 -0.63 11.06
N ARG A 572 29.16 -1.63 11.66
CA ARG A 572 29.32 -1.99 13.07
C ARG A 572 30.79 -2.29 13.35
N VAL A 573 31.51 -1.40 14.03
CA VAL A 573 32.76 -1.74 14.71
C VAL A 573 32.38 -2.64 15.87
N GLY A 574 32.82 -3.90 15.81
CA GLY A 574 32.58 -4.88 16.85
C GLY A 574 33.21 -4.44 18.17
N ALA A 575 32.38 -4.28 19.20
CA ALA A 575 32.83 -4.37 20.57
C ALA A 575 32.65 -5.83 21.01
N GLY A 576 33.75 -6.55 21.13
CA GLY A 576 33.81 -7.75 21.97
C GLY A 576 34.91 -7.56 23.01
N PRO A 577 35.11 -8.52 23.92
CA PRO A 577 34.15 -9.47 24.49
C PRO A 577 33.38 -8.91 25.70
#